data_AF-A0A433Q5Y3-F1
#
_entry.id   AF-A0A433Q5Y3-F1
#
_cell.length_a   1.000
_cell.length_b   1.000
_cell.length_c   1.000
_cell.angle_alpha   90.00
_cell.angle_beta   90.00
_cell.angle_gamma   90.00
#
_symmetry.space_group_name_H-M   'P 1'
#
loop_
_entity.id
_entity.type
_entity.pdbx_description
1 polymer ?
#
loop_
_entity_poly.entity_id
_entity_poly.type
_entity_poly.pdbx_seq_one_letter_code
_entity_poly.pdbx_strand_id
1 'polypeptide(L)' 'MSDTKLAYFNAPPEQWTILGYYQFRRQQRDFRSLFRQENNLLQKSLHAIVRNSENSFSDRQVKRAGEILNTLK' A
#
# COMPACT_ATOMS: atom_id res chain seq x y z
N MET A 1 21.25 -13.45 -13.60
CA MET A 1 20.12 -12.82 -12.89
C MET A 1 20.11 -11.36 -13.31
N SER A 2 19.20 -10.95 -14.18
CA SER A 2 19.34 -9.70 -14.93
C SER A 2 18.87 -8.46 -14.16
N ASP A 3 19.54 -7.35 -14.42
CA ASP A 3 19.46 -5.99 -13.87
C ASP A 3 18.09 -5.26 -13.92
N THR A 4 16.97 -5.98 -14.01
CA THR A 4 15.63 -5.38 -14.05
C THR A 4 15.21 -4.73 -12.72
N LYS A 5 15.91 -5.01 -11.61
CA LYS A 5 15.59 -4.48 -10.28
C LYS A 5 15.89 -2.98 -10.07
N LEU A 6 16.61 -2.32 -10.98
CA LEU A 6 17.06 -0.93 -10.78
C LEU A 6 16.48 0.09 -11.78
N ALA A 7 15.80 -0.34 -12.84
CA ALA A 7 15.39 0.54 -13.93
C ALA A 7 14.51 1.74 -13.51
N TYR A 8 13.67 1.59 -12.47
CA TYR A 8 12.85 2.69 -11.96
C TYR A 8 13.64 3.73 -11.17
N PHE A 9 14.66 3.29 -10.43
CA PHE A 9 15.51 4.18 -9.63
C PHE A 9 16.61 4.86 -10.46
N ASN A 10 16.70 4.54 -11.76
CA ASN A 10 17.59 5.24 -12.70
C ASN A 10 17.01 6.59 -13.18
N ALA A 11 15.75 6.90 -12.86
CA ALA A 11 15.14 8.21 -13.12
C ALA A 11 15.38 9.17 -11.93
N PRO A 12 15.44 10.50 -12.17
CA PRO A 12 15.61 11.49 -11.11
C PRO A 12 14.54 11.34 -10.01
N PRO A 13 14.92 11.43 -8.71
CA PRO A 13 13.98 11.25 -7.58
C PRO A 13 12.76 12.16 -7.62
N GLU A 14 12.89 13.33 -8.24
CA GLU A 14 11.83 14.33 -8.42
C GLU A 14 10.65 13.83 -9.28
N GLN A 15 10.83 12.75 -10.03
CA GLN A 15 9.80 12.16 -10.90
C GLN A 15 9.14 10.91 -10.30
N TRP A 16 9.55 10.50 -9.09
CA TRP A 16 8.99 9.32 -8.44
C TRP A 16 7.59 9.58 -7.93
N THR A 17 6.60 8.92 -8.53
CA THR A 17 5.22 8.90 -8.02
C THR A 17 4.90 7.54 -7.43
N ILE A 18 4.01 7.51 -6.44
CA ILE A 18 3.54 6.24 -5.85
C ILE A 18 2.93 5.33 -6.93
N LEU A 19 2.24 5.92 -7.92
CA LEU A 19 1.72 5.19 -9.07
C LEU A 19 2.84 4.58 -9.93
N GLY A 20 3.90 5.34 -10.22
CA GLY A 20 5.06 4.85 -10.96
C GLY A 20 5.79 3.72 -10.24
N TYR A 21 5.94 3.84 -8.91
CA TYR A 21 6.53 2.79 -8.08
C TYR A 21 5.71 1.50 -8.13
N TYR A 22 4.38 1.59 -8.05
CA TYR A 22 3.49 0.45 -8.17
C TYR A 22 3.51 -0.19 -9.57
N GLN A 23 3.58 0.62 -10.63
CA GLN A 23 3.72 0.13 -12.01
C GLN A 23 5.04 -0.62 -12.22
N PHE A 24 6.14 -0.13 -11.65
CA PHE A 24 7.44 -0.79 -11.68
C PHE A 24 7.44 -2.09 -10.88
N ARG A 25 6.97 -2.04 -9.63
CA ARG A 25 6.86 -3.22 -8.76
C ARG A 25 6.01 -4.30 -9.42
N ARG A 26 4.94 -3.95 -10.14
CA ARG A 26 4.08 -4.89 -10.89
C ARG A 26 4.82 -5.79 -11.88
N GLN A 27 5.96 -5.36 -12.39
CA GLN A 27 6.76 -6.12 -13.36
C GLN A 27 7.67 -7.17 -12.70
N GLN A 28 7.82 -7.14 -11.37
CA GLN A 28 8.70 -8.05 -10.64
C GLN A 28 7.97 -9.37 -10.31
N ARG A 29 8.71 -10.49 -10.34
CA ARG A 29 8.15 -11.85 -10.15
C ARG A 29 7.50 -12.05 -8.77
N ASP A 30 8.05 -11.42 -7.74
CA ASP A 30 7.63 -11.47 -6.34
C ASP A 30 6.53 -10.44 -6.00
N PHE A 31 6.14 -9.61 -6.97
CA PHE A 31 5.13 -8.57 -6.75
C PHE A 31 3.83 -9.11 -6.19
N ARG A 32 3.33 -10.22 -6.74
CA ARG A 32 2.02 -10.76 -6.34
C ARG A 32 2.01 -11.28 -4.91
N SER A 33 3.11 -11.84 -4.41
CA SER A 33 3.18 -12.31 -3.02
C SER A 33 3.37 -11.16 -2.04
N LEU A 34 4.27 -10.21 -2.35
CA LEU A 34 4.54 -9.06 -1.49
C LEU A 34 3.33 -8.10 -1.44
N PHE A 35 2.71 -7.81 -2.58
CA PHE A 35 1.54 -6.95 -2.65
C PHE A 35 0.36 -7.53 -1.85
N ARG A 36 0.10 -8.84 -1.96
CA ARG A 36 -0.96 -9.49 -1.19
C ARG A 36 -0.69 -9.40 0.31
N GLN A 37 0.56 -9.58 0.73
CA GLN A 37 0.95 -9.45 2.14
C GLN A 37 0.81 -8.01 2.64
N GLU A 38 1.31 -7.02 1.89
CA GLU A 38 1.18 -5.59 2.19
C GLU A 38 -0.29 -5.17 2.24
N ASN A 39 -1.13 -5.62 1.29
CA ASN A 39 -2.57 -5.36 1.27
C ASN A 39 -3.28 -5.99 2.46
N ASN A 40 -2.95 -7.24 2.82
CA ASN A 40 -3.52 -7.91 3.99
C ASN A 40 -3.14 -7.20 5.30
N LEU A 41 -1.90 -6.73 5.43
CA LEU A 41 -1.46 -5.96 6.60
C LEU A 41 -2.22 -4.65 6.69
N LEU A 42 -2.34 -3.92 5.58
CA LEU A 42 -3.11 -2.69 5.51
C LEU A 42 -4.57 -2.90 5.90
N GLN A 43 -5.24 -3.93 5.34
CA GLN A 43 -6.61 -4.27 5.69
C GLN A 43 -6.76 -4.57 7.19
N LYS A 44 -5.86 -5.37 7.78
CA LYS A 44 -5.88 -5.66 9.23
C LYS A 44 -5.76 -4.38 10.07
N SER A 45 -4.83 -3.50 9.74
CA SER A 45 -4.64 -2.24 10.44
C SER A 45 -5.88 -1.34 10.32
N LEU A 46 -6.46 -1.23 9.14
CA LEU A 46 -7.67 -0.42 8.93
C LEU A 46 -8.87 -0.99 9.68
N HIS A 47 -9.05 -2.31 9.71
CA HIS A 47 -10.11 -2.95 10.50
C HIS A 47 -9.95 -2.69 12.00
N ALA A 48 -8.71 -2.69 12.51
CA ALA A 48 -8.45 -2.34 13.90
C ALA A 48 -8.84 -0.89 14.21
N ILE A 49 -8.51 0.04 13.30
CA ILE A 49 -8.91 1.45 13.42
C ILE A 49 -10.44 1.59 13.40
N VAL A 50 -11.13 0.92 12.46
CA VAL A 50 -12.59 0.98 12.35
C VAL A 50 -13.29 0.41 13.59
N ARG A 51 -12.75 -0.69 14.16
CA ARG A 51 -13.28 -1.29 15.39
C ARG A 51 -13.14 -0.34 16.58
N ASN A 52 -12.09 0.49 16.60
CA ASN A 52 -11.81 1.52 17.60
C ASN A 52 -12.07 1.07 19.06
N SER A 53 -11.74 -0.17 19.42
CA SER A 53 -12.16 -0.78 20.69
C SER A 53 -11.60 -0.08 21.93
N GLU A 54 -10.51 0.67 21.78
CA GLU A 54 -9.86 1.44 22.84
C GLU A 54 -10.19 2.94 22.77
N ASN A 55 -11.06 3.37 21.83
CA ASN A 55 -11.33 4.78 21.52
C ASN A 55 -10.09 5.64 21.24
N SER A 56 -9.00 4.99 20.80
CA SER A 56 -7.71 5.61 20.51
C SER A 56 -7.71 6.43 19.21
N PHE A 57 -8.77 6.32 18.39
CA PHE A 57 -8.91 7.01 17.12
C PHE A 57 -10.11 7.95 17.12
N SER A 58 -9.95 9.14 16.52
CA SER A 58 -11.03 10.10 16.32
C SER A 58 -12.05 9.62 15.28
N ASP A 59 -13.27 10.13 15.34
CA ASP A 59 -14.33 9.82 14.37
C ASP A 59 -13.91 10.07 12.92
N ARG A 60 -13.11 11.11 12.68
CA ARG A 60 -12.55 11.42 11.37
C ARG A 60 -11.61 10.31 10.88
N GLN A 61 -10.75 9.78 11.76
CA GLN A 61 -9.83 8.69 11.43
C GLN A 61 -10.59 7.38 11.19
N VAL A 62 -11.58 7.06 12.02
CA VAL A 62 -12.46 5.89 11.86
C VAL A 62 -13.20 5.95 10.52
N LYS A 63 -13.83 7.08 10.20
CA LYS A 63 -14.52 7.29 8.92
C LYS A 63 -13.58 7.12 7.74
N ARG A 64 -12.40 7.76 7.79
CA ARG A 64 -11.42 7.68 6.71
C ARG A 64 -10.90 6.25 6.51
N ALA A 65 -10.69 5.50 7.59
CA ALA A 65 -10.25 4.11 7.50
C ALA A 65 -11.32 3.22 6.84
N GLY A 66 -12.60 3.44 7.15
CA GLY A 66 -13.72 2.75 6.49
C GLY A 66 -13.82 3.05 4.99
N GLU A 67 -13.64 4.32 4.60
CA GLU A 67 -13.59 4.71 3.17
C GLU A 67 -12.46 3.99 2.44
N ILE A 68 -11.26 3.91 3.03
CA ILE A 68 -10.11 3.24 2.42
C ILE A 68 -10.36 1.74 2.33
N LEU A 69 -10.89 1.08 3.37
CA LEU A 69 -11.24 -0.34 3.34
C LEU A 69 -12.18 -0.69 2.18
N ASN A 70 -13.20 0.14 1.93
CA ASN A 70 -14.13 -0.06 0.82
C ASN A 70 -13.48 0.04 -0.57
N THR A 71 -12.31 0.66 -0.67
CA THR A 71 -11.56 0.79 -1.93
C THR A 71 -10.49 -0.28 -2.14
N LEU A 72 -10.10 -0.99 -1.08
CA LEU A 72 -9.13 -2.08 -1.14
C LEU A 72 -9.83 -3.36 -1.64
N LYS A 73 -9.50 -3.78 -2.87
CA LYS A 73 -9.94 -5.06 -3.45
C LYS A 73 -8.97 -6.19 -3.15
#